data_AF-A0A7W0RSS4-F1
#
_entry.id   AF-A0A7W0RSS4-F1
#
_cell.length_a   1.000
_cell.length_b   1.000
_cell.length_c   1.000
_cell.angle_alpha   90.00
_cell.angle_beta   90.00
_cell.angle_gamma   90.00
#
_symmetry.space_group_name_H-M   'P 1'
#
loop_
_entity.id
_entity.type
_entity.pdbx_description
1 polymer ?
#
loop_
_entity_poly.entity_id
_entity_poly.type
_entity_poly.pdbx_seq_one_letter_code
_entity_poly.pdbx_strand_id
1 'polypeptide(L)'
;FVQPAFFQYGLKPLFATSDRKSEIYFHYSWFEEDSIEISLPEGYALDNPDAPMPLTAGEVSKYNVKLTRTADGRTLIYHRSFYFGDNKSVQIFPLSSYPTVKQYFEEVQKRDAHTITLKQGAATTAAGSKPPSN
;
A
#
# COMPACT_ATOMS: atom_id res chain seq x y z
N PHE A 1 1.48 -2.79 14.63
CA PHE A 1 1.64 -2.86 13.16
C PHE A 1 0.94 -1.66 12.55
N VAL A 2 1.29 -1.29 11.32
CA VAL A 2 0.62 -0.25 10.54
C VAL A 2 0.31 -0.80 9.16
N GLN A 3 -0.80 -0.39 8.55
CA GLN A 3 -1.13 -0.69 7.16
C GLN A 3 -0.98 0.60 6.35
N PRO A 4 0.12 0.78 5.59
CA PRO A 4 0.45 2.08 5.02
C PRO A 4 -0.47 2.56 3.91
N ALA A 5 -1.13 1.65 3.18
CA ALA A 5 -2.11 1.96 2.15
C ALA A 5 -3.43 2.47 2.77
N PHE A 6 -3.37 3.60 3.49
CA PHE A 6 -4.46 4.09 4.34
C PHE A 6 -5.77 4.27 3.58
N PHE A 7 -5.73 4.86 2.38
CA PHE A 7 -6.93 5.09 1.56
C PHE A 7 -7.55 3.80 1.00
N GLN A 8 -6.80 2.71 1.00
CA GLN A 8 -7.24 1.40 0.53
C GLN A 8 -7.73 0.51 1.69
N TYR A 9 -7.61 0.97 2.94
CA TYR A 9 -7.99 0.22 4.13
C TYR A 9 -9.50 -0.07 4.16
N GLY A 10 -9.86 -1.34 4.35
CA GLY A 10 -11.25 -1.75 4.52
C GLY A 10 -12.10 -1.69 3.24
N LEU A 11 -11.52 -1.35 2.09
CA LEU A 11 -12.23 -1.40 0.81
C LEU A 11 -12.65 -2.84 0.49
N LYS A 12 -13.88 -2.98 -0.01
CA LYS A 12 -14.40 -4.27 -0.50
C LYS A 12 -13.76 -4.60 -1.86
N PRO A 13 -13.63 -5.88 -2.22
CA PRO A 13 -13.15 -6.28 -3.54
C PRO A 13 -13.98 -5.61 -4.66
N LEU A 14 -13.30 -4.98 -5.62
CA LEU A 14 -13.95 -4.32 -6.76
C LEU A 14 -14.74 -5.31 -7.63
N PHE A 15 -14.22 -6.53 -7.77
CA PHE A 15 -14.83 -7.64 -8.52
C PHE A 15 -15.13 -8.84 -7.61
N ALA A 16 -16.20 -8.74 -6.81
CA ALA A 16 -16.52 -9.75 -5.81
C ALA A 16 -17.14 -11.06 -6.37
N THR A 17 -17.83 -11.02 -7.52
CA THR A 17 -18.54 -12.19 -8.07
C THR A 17 -17.56 -13.20 -8.69
N SER A 18 -17.90 -14.49 -8.69
CA SER A 18 -17.13 -15.50 -9.44
C SER A 18 -17.36 -15.38 -10.95
N ASP A 19 -18.59 -15.03 -11.31
CA ASP A 19 -19.08 -15.01 -12.67
C ASP A 19 -19.59 -13.63 -13.06
N ARG A 20 -19.55 -13.36 -14.37
CA ARG A 20 -20.06 -12.15 -14.99
C ARG A 20 -20.81 -12.51 -16.26
N LYS A 21 -21.82 -11.74 -16.64
CA LYS A 21 -22.62 -11.96 -17.87
C LYS A 21 -22.42 -10.89 -18.93
N SER A 22 -21.64 -9.86 -18.61
CA SER A 22 -21.41 -8.70 -19.46
C SER A 22 -19.94 -8.34 -19.41
N GLU A 23 -19.46 -7.66 -20.44
CA GLU A 23 -18.08 -7.17 -20.50
C GLU A 23 -17.78 -6.20 -19.35
N ILE A 24 -16.49 -5.96 -19.12
CA ILE A 24 -16.06 -4.91 -18.19
C ILE A 24 -15.79 -3.68 -19.02
N TYR A 25 -16.42 -2.58 -18.62
CA TYR A 25 -16.24 -1.28 -19.25
C TYR A 25 -15.70 -0.30 -18.22
N PHE A 26 -14.56 0.32 -18.53
CA PHE A 26 -14.05 1.47 -17.80
C PHE A 26 -14.15 2.70 -18.71
N HIS A 27 -14.81 3.73 -18.20
CA HIS A 27 -15.04 4.95 -18.96
C HIS A 27 -13.75 5.76 -19.17
N TYR A 28 -12.81 5.67 -18.23
CA TYR A 28 -11.49 6.31 -18.32
C TYR A 28 -10.40 5.36 -17.81
N SER A 29 -9.17 5.58 -18.26
CA SER A 29 -7.99 5.07 -17.55
C SER A 29 -7.97 5.62 -16.14
N TRP A 30 -7.53 4.79 -15.20
CA TRP A 30 -7.45 5.11 -13.79
C TRP A 30 -5.98 5.29 -13.42
N PHE A 31 -5.68 6.40 -12.76
CA PHE A 31 -4.38 6.64 -12.15
C PHE A 31 -4.57 7.12 -10.71
N GLU A 32 -3.77 6.58 -9.79
CA GLU A 32 -3.69 6.99 -8.40
C GLU A 32 -2.24 7.15 -7.98
N GLU A 33 -1.98 8.20 -7.22
CA GLU A 33 -0.73 8.41 -6.54
C GLU A 33 -1.01 8.82 -5.10
N ASP A 34 -0.59 7.98 -4.17
CA ASP A 34 -0.73 8.22 -2.73
C ASP A 34 0.64 8.53 -2.13
N SER A 35 0.71 9.60 -1.35
CA SER A 35 1.87 9.93 -0.52
C SER A 35 1.41 10.04 0.93
N ILE A 36 1.93 9.14 1.76
CA ILE A 36 1.52 8.99 3.16
C ILE A 36 2.76 9.04 4.03
N GLU A 37 2.73 9.89 5.04
CA GLU A 37 3.75 9.94 6.09
C GLU A 37 3.17 9.42 7.40
N ILE A 38 3.88 8.49 8.02
CA ILE A 38 3.48 7.87 9.29
C ILE A 38 4.55 8.13 10.32
N SER A 39 4.27 9.03 11.26
CA SER A 39 5.12 9.26 12.42
C SER A 39 5.03 8.06 13.38
N LEU A 40 6.19 7.52 13.75
CA LEU A 40 6.29 6.42 14.69
C LEU A 40 6.21 6.96 16.13
N PRO A 41 5.46 6.28 17.03
CA PRO A 41 5.44 6.63 18.43
C PRO A 41 6.84 6.56 19.05
N GLU A 42 7.04 7.29 20.15
CA GLU A 42 8.29 7.22 20.89
C GLU A 42 8.58 5.78 21.37
N GLY A 43 9.85 5.38 21.35
CA GLY A 43 10.25 4.02 21.70
C GLY A 43 9.89 2.93 20.68
N TYR A 44 9.28 3.25 19.53
CA TYR A 44 9.04 2.28 18.45
C TYR A 44 9.97 2.50 17.26
N ALA A 45 10.31 1.40 16.58
CA ALA A 45 11.06 1.38 15.33
C ALA A 45 10.42 0.38 14.36
N LEU A 46 10.64 0.58 13.05
CA LEU A 46 10.24 -0.40 12.04
C LEU A 46 10.99 -1.71 12.26
N ASP A 47 10.28 -2.83 12.15
CA ASP A 47 10.88 -4.16 12.18
C ASP A 47 10.94 -4.74 10.76
N ASN A 48 12.15 -4.72 10.18
CA ASN A 48 12.43 -5.15 8.79
C ASN A 48 11.33 -4.73 7.79
N PRO A 49 11.07 -3.42 7.62
CA PRO A 49 10.01 -2.96 6.74
C PRO A 49 10.34 -3.32 5.29
N ASP A 50 9.65 -4.31 4.73
CA ASP A 50 9.67 -4.60 3.32
C ASP A 50 8.51 -3.89 2.60
N ALA A 51 8.64 -3.74 1.29
CA ALA A 51 7.58 -3.19 0.45
C ALA A 51 6.93 -4.34 -0.34
N PRO A 52 5.61 -4.29 -0.58
CA PRO A 52 4.98 -5.18 -1.53
C PRO A 52 5.69 -5.13 -2.89
N MET A 53 5.93 -6.30 -3.46
CA MET A 53 6.55 -6.39 -4.77
C MET A 53 5.68 -5.71 -5.84
N PRO A 54 6.30 -5.01 -6.82
CA PRO A 54 5.59 -4.42 -7.95
C PRO A 54 4.75 -5.47 -8.68
N LEU A 55 3.65 -5.02 -9.28
CA LEU A 55 2.74 -5.87 -10.05
C LEU A 55 2.41 -5.20 -11.38
N THR A 56 2.50 -5.95 -12.47
CA THR A 56 2.22 -5.46 -13.82
C THR A 56 1.27 -6.39 -14.55
N ALA A 57 0.51 -5.85 -15.50
CA ALA A 57 -0.33 -6.59 -16.43
C ALA A 57 -0.04 -6.11 -17.87
N GLY A 58 1.17 -6.38 -18.35
CA GLY A 58 1.67 -5.82 -19.60
C GLY A 58 1.65 -4.28 -19.57
N GLU A 59 1.12 -3.66 -20.63
CA GLU A 59 0.95 -2.21 -20.72
C GLU A 59 -0.36 -1.71 -20.07
N VAL A 60 -1.27 -2.64 -19.72
CA VAL A 60 -2.60 -2.31 -19.21
C VAL A 60 -2.56 -1.84 -17.76
N SER A 61 -1.59 -2.26 -16.97
CA SER A 61 -1.57 -1.85 -15.57
C SER A 61 -0.20 -1.99 -14.93
N LYS A 62 0.05 -1.07 -13.99
CA LYS A 62 1.24 -1.06 -13.15
C LYS A 62 0.86 -0.62 -11.74
N TYR A 63 1.30 -1.40 -10.77
CA TYR A 63 1.22 -1.12 -9.35
C TYR A 63 2.65 -1.12 -8.78
N ASN A 64 2.96 -0.10 -7.99
CA ASN A 64 4.26 0.01 -7.34
C ASN A 64 4.15 0.70 -5.99
N VAL A 65 4.84 0.16 -4.98
CA VAL A 65 5.03 0.79 -3.68
C VAL A 65 6.51 1.12 -3.48
N LYS A 66 6.78 2.30 -2.93
CA LYS A 66 8.08 2.66 -2.35
C LYS A 66 7.88 2.96 -0.88
N LEU A 67 8.71 2.35 -0.05
CA LEU A 67 8.78 2.60 1.39
C LEU A 67 10.17 3.13 1.70
N THR A 68 10.20 4.30 2.32
CA THR A 68 11.44 4.92 2.81
C THR A 68 11.24 5.38 4.25
N ARG A 69 12.33 5.69 4.93
CA ARG A 69 12.32 6.21 6.30
C ARG A 69 13.15 7.48 6.34
N THR A 70 12.72 8.44 7.14
CA THR A 70 13.53 9.63 7.43
C THR A 70 14.85 9.27 8.10
N ALA A 71 15.85 10.15 7.99
CA ALA A 71 17.19 9.92 8.53
C ALA A 71 17.19 9.71 10.06
N ASP A 72 16.29 10.38 10.78
CA ASP A 72 16.08 10.22 12.23
C ASP A 72 15.35 8.93 12.61
N GLY A 73 14.86 8.17 11.63
CA GLY A 73 14.15 6.92 11.83
C GLY A 73 12.72 7.07 12.37
N ARG A 74 12.20 8.29 12.51
CA ARG A 74 10.92 8.56 13.17
C ARG A 74 9.72 8.60 12.26
N THR A 75 9.91 8.75 10.95
CA THR A 75 8.81 8.79 9.99
C THR A 75 9.02 7.74 8.91
N LEU A 76 7.99 6.93 8.69
CA LEU A 76 7.86 6.07 7.53
C LEU A 76 7.16 6.84 6.41
N ILE A 77 7.77 6.89 5.24
CA ILE A 77 7.23 7.52 4.05
C ILE A 77 6.79 6.40 3.10
N TYR A 78 5.52 6.40 2.73
CA TYR A 78 4.91 5.45 1.83
C TYR A 78 4.44 6.18 0.57
N HIS A 79 4.91 5.71 -0.58
CA HIS A 79 4.42 6.15 -1.88
C HIS A 79 3.84 4.97 -2.64
N ARG A 80 2.59 5.08 -3.07
CA ARG A 80 1.93 4.11 -3.94
C ARG A 80 1.61 4.78 -5.26
N SER A 81 1.95 4.11 -6.36
CA SER A 81 1.44 4.46 -7.67
C SER A 81 0.69 3.29 -8.26
N PHE A 82 -0.51 3.56 -8.74
CA PHE A 82 -1.37 2.61 -9.41
C PHE A 82 -1.89 3.21 -10.70
N TYR A 83 -1.79 2.44 -11.77
CA TYR A 83 -2.30 2.79 -13.07
C TYR A 83 -3.05 1.59 -13.63
N PHE A 84 -4.27 1.81 -14.11
CA PHE A 84 -5.06 0.82 -14.82
C PHE A 84 -5.64 1.43 -16.10
N GLY A 85 -5.01 1.07 -17.20
CA GLY A 85 -5.47 1.33 -18.55
C GLY A 85 -4.42 1.23 -19.62
N ASP A 86 -4.73 1.59 -20.86
CA ASP A 86 -3.73 1.68 -21.92
C ASP A 86 -3.68 3.07 -22.61
N ASN A 87 -4.15 4.12 -21.92
CA ASN A 87 -4.25 5.50 -22.42
C ASN A 87 -5.01 5.66 -23.74
N LYS A 88 -5.76 4.63 -24.18
CA LYS A 88 -6.69 4.69 -25.32
C LYS A 88 -8.12 4.97 -24.84
N SER A 89 -8.94 5.44 -25.78
CA SER A 89 -10.17 6.19 -25.51
C SER A 89 -11.31 5.39 -24.87
N VAL A 90 -11.25 4.05 -24.89
CA VAL A 90 -12.28 3.17 -24.31
C VAL A 90 -11.64 1.85 -23.88
N GLN A 91 -11.86 1.46 -22.63
CA GLN A 91 -11.41 0.18 -22.11
C GLN A 91 -12.57 -0.79 -21.94
N ILE A 92 -12.72 -1.66 -22.93
CA ILE A 92 -13.64 -2.79 -22.89
C ILE A 92 -12.81 -4.07 -22.77
N PHE A 93 -13.06 -4.81 -21.71
CA PHE A 93 -12.49 -6.13 -21.49
C PHE A 93 -13.53 -7.19 -21.82
N PRO A 94 -13.24 -8.12 -22.75
CA PRO A 94 -14.18 -9.17 -23.14
C PRO A 94 -14.48 -10.08 -21.95
N LEU A 95 -15.65 -10.72 -21.97
CA LEU A 95 -16.09 -11.58 -20.87
C LEU A 95 -15.07 -12.68 -20.51
N SER A 96 -14.38 -13.23 -21.51
CA SER A 96 -13.34 -14.25 -21.33
C SER A 96 -12.14 -13.77 -20.49
N SER A 97 -11.90 -12.47 -20.41
CA SER A 97 -10.80 -11.89 -19.61
C SER A 97 -11.18 -11.61 -18.15
N TYR A 98 -12.46 -11.77 -17.78
CA TYR A 98 -12.94 -11.44 -16.44
C TYR A 98 -12.18 -12.15 -15.31
N PRO A 99 -11.87 -13.47 -15.38
CA PRO A 99 -11.11 -14.14 -14.33
C PRO A 99 -9.74 -13.47 -14.10
N THR A 100 -9.06 -13.10 -15.19
CA THR A 100 -7.74 -12.43 -15.13
C THR A 100 -7.84 -11.03 -14.54
N VAL A 101 -8.83 -10.23 -14.95
CA VAL A 101 -9.03 -8.87 -14.41
C VAL A 101 -9.37 -8.94 -12.93
N LYS A 102 -10.27 -9.85 -12.54
CA LYS A 102 -10.61 -10.07 -11.13
C LYS A 102 -9.37 -10.45 -10.31
N GLN A 103 -8.62 -11.46 -10.75
CA GLN A 103 -7.41 -11.90 -10.07
C GLN A 103 -6.40 -10.77 -9.92
N TYR A 104 -6.24 -9.93 -10.95
CA TYR A 104 -5.35 -8.76 -10.89
C TYR A 104 -5.74 -7.80 -9.76
N PHE A 105 -7.01 -7.43 -9.65
CA PHE A 105 -7.47 -6.53 -8.59
C PHE A 105 -7.44 -7.17 -7.19
N GLU A 106 -7.63 -8.49 -7.09
CA GLU A 106 -7.40 -9.22 -5.83
C GLU A 106 -5.93 -9.18 -5.42
N GLU A 107 -5.01 -9.29 -6.37
CA GLU A 107 -3.57 -9.18 -6.14
C GLU A 107 -3.13 -7.76 -5.76
N VAL A 108 -3.77 -6.72 -6.32
CA VAL A 108 -3.61 -5.32 -5.86
C VAL A 108 -4.11 -5.19 -4.43
N GLN A 109 -5.32 -5.66 -4.13
CA GLN A 109 -5.90 -5.57 -2.79
C GLN A 109 -5.04 -6.30 -1.73
N LYS A 110 -4.48 -7.47 -2.07
CA LYS A 110 -3.54 -8.19 -1.18
C LYS A 110 -2.28 -7.37 -0.87
N ARG A 111 -1.75 -6.62 -1.84
CA ARG A 111 -0.58 -5.74 -1.65
C ARG A 111 -0.94 -4.50 -0.84
N ASP A 112 -2.14 -3.95 -1.06
CA ASP A 112 -2.68 -2.84 -0.27
C ASP A 112 -3.00 -3.25 1.18
N ALA A 113 -3.27 -4.54 1.41
CA ALA A 113 -3.42 -5.14 2.73
C ALA A 113 -2.09 -5.39 3.47
N HIS A 114 -0.95 -5.05 2.88
CA HIS A 114 0.36 -5.29 3.49
C HIS A 114 0.54 -4.50 4.79
N THR A 115 0.98 -5.20 5.83
CA THR A 115 1.19 -4.65 7.16
C THR A 115 2.68 -4.57 7.48
N ILE A 116 3.10 -3.44 8.04
CA ILE A 116 4.45 -3.24 8.55
C ILE A 116 4.44 -3.38 10.07
N THR A 117 5.32 -4.23 10.58
CA THR A 117 5.49 -4.45 12.01
C THR A 117 6.35 -3.37 12.63
N LEU A 118 5.96 -2.94 13.83
CA LEU A 118 6.75 -2.05 14.67
C LEU A 118 7.27 -2.86 15.84
N LYS A 119 8.57 -2.73 16.15
CA LYS A 119 9.16 -3.25 17.38
C LYS A 119 9.37 -2.11 18.38
N GLN A 120 9.18 -2.42 19.64
CA GLN A 120 9.57 -1.51 20.71
C GLN A 120 11.10 -1.59 20.87
N GLY A 121 11.77 -0.46 20.74
CA GLY A 121 13.17 -0.32 21.13
C GLY A 121 13.30 -0.34 22.65
N ALA A 122 14.50 -0.66 23.15
CA ALA A 122 14.79 -0.51 24.56
C ALA A 122 14.55 0.96 24.96
N ALA A 123 13.66 1.20 25.91
CA ALA A 123 13.45 2.53 26.47
C ALA A 123 14.80 3.06 26.95
N THR A 124 15.25 4.19 26.41
CA THR A 124 16.39 4.91 27.00
C THR A 124 15.84 5.56 28.26
N THR A 125 16.00 4.87 29.39
CA THR A 125 15.70 5.42 30.72
C THR A 125 16.58 6.65 30.89
N ALA A 126 15.98 7.84 30.84
CA ALA A 126 16.66 9.05 31.26
C ALA A 126 17.04 8.88 32.73
N ALA A 127 18.34 8.72 33.01
CA ALA A 127 18.87 8.63 34.35
C ALA A 127 18.50 9.91 35.11
N GLY A 128 17.63 9.77 36.11
CA GLY A 128 17.34 10.84 37.05
C GLY A 128 18.64 11.31 37.68
N SER A 129 18.98 12.58 37.44
CA SER A 129 20.08 13.25 38.11
C SER A 129 19.81 13.25 39.62
N LYS A 130 20.69 12.57 40.37
CA LYS A 130 20.75 12.66 41.83
C LYS A 130 20.94 14.13 42.21
N PRO A 131 20.08 14.74 43.05
CA PRO A 131 20.30 16.11 43.50
C PRO A 131 21.55 16.17 44.40
N PRO A 132 22.32 17.28 44.38
CA PRO A 132 23.50 17.43 45.22
C PRO A 132 23.10 17.44 46.69
N SER A 133 23.81 16.64 47.49
CA SER A 133 23.77 16.67 48.94
C SER A 133 24.43 17.96 49.44
N ASN A 134 23.67 18.77 50.18
CA ASN A 134 24.21 19.85 51.03
C ASN A 134 24.95 19.28 52.24
#